data_AF-A0A367UAT4-F1
#
_entry.id   AF-A0A367UAT4-F1
#
_cell.length_a   1.000
_cell.length_b   1.000
_cell.length_c   1.000
_cell.angle_alpha   90.00
_cell.angle_beta   90.00
_cell.angle_gamma   90.00
#
_symmetry.space_group_name_H-M   'P 1'
#
loop_
_entity.id
_entity.type
_entity.pdbx_description
1 polymer ?
#
loop_
_entity_poly.entity_id
_entity_poly.type
_entity_poly.pdbx_seq_one_letter_code
_entity_poly.pdbx_strand_id
1 'polypeptide(L)'
;KAIVSFPNFGHWRARFDLMFRGRMPQNPNLPIMWYETPNIHFCTVRDFVALCDECGFKIERSMVLNESGSKVSLDSHSRLANFFGNQALFMLSK
;
A
#
# COMPACT_ATOMS: atom_id res chain seq x y z
N LYS A 1 19.13 8.06 3.04
CA LYS A 1 18.09 7.04 3.32
C LYS A 1 16.76 7.77 3.40
N ALA A 2 15.70 7.22 2.81
CA ALA A 2 14.37 7.82 2.82
C ALA A 2 13.37 6.81 3.41
N ILE A 3 12.37 7.31 4.15
CA ILE A 3 11.26 6.48 4.64
C ILE A 3 10.02 6.87 3.85
N VAL A 4 9.36 5.89 3.24
CA VAL A 4 8.14 6.10 2.46
C VAL A 4 7.03 5.27 3.08
N SER A 5 5.89 5.90 3.34
CA SER A 5 4.69 5.22 3.85
C SER A 5 3.48 5.56 3.02
N PHE A 6 2.66 4.57 2.69
CA PHE A 6 1.42 4.77 1.95
C PHE A 6 0.37 3.70 2.30
N PRO A 7 -0.93 4.01 2.15
CA PRO A 7 -1.98 3.01 2.30
C PRO A 7 -1.91 2.01 1.14
N ASN A 8 -2.02 0.72 1.44
CA ASN A 8 -1.96 -0.32 0.42
C ASN A 8 -3.33 -0.50 -0.24
N PHE A 9 -3.48 0.04 -1.45
CA PHE A 9 -4.73 -0.09 -2.22
C PHE A 9 -4.99 -1.53 -2.72
N GLY A 10 -4.00 -2.41 -2.60
CA GLY A 10 -4.12 -3.83 -2.94
C GLY A 10 -4.89 -4.66 -1.91
N HIS A 11 -5.21 -4.07 -0.75
CA HIS A 11 -5.87 -4.74 0.39
C HIS A 11 -7.19 -5.39 0.00
N TRP A 12 -7.51 -6.54 0.60
CA TRP A 12 -8.68 -7.34 0.24
C TRP A 12 -10.00 -6.55 0.32
N ARG A 13 -10.13 -5.62 1.28
CA ARG A 13 -11.33 -4.76 1.40
C ARG A 13 -11.52 -3.85 0.20
N ALA A 14 -10.45 -3.20 -0.26
CA ALA A 14 -10.49 -2.34 -1.44
C ALA A 14 -10.91 -3.12 -2.69
N ARG A 15 -10.39 -4.36 -2.84
CA ARG A 15 -10.79 -5.27 -3.92
C ARG A 15 -12.24 -5.72 -3.79
N PHE A 16 -12.69 -6.04 -2.58
CA PHE A 16 -14.05 -6.48 -2.31
C PHE A 16 -15.07 -5.38 -2.59
N ASP A 17 -14.82 -4.16 -2.11
CA ASP A 17 -15.70 -3.01 -2.38
C ASP A 17 -15.80 -2.73 -3.88
N LEU A 18 -14.67 -2.74 -4.60
CA LEU A 18 -14.69 -2.54 -6.04
C LEU A 18 -15.42 -3.68 -6.76
N MET A 19 -15.18 -4.93 -6.37
CA MET A 19 -15.74 -6.11 -7.04
C MET A 19 -17.24 -6.28 -6.78
N PHE A 20 -17.69 -6.10 -5.54
CA PHE A 20 -19.08 -6.38 -5.14
C PHE A 20 -19.97 -5.13 -5.10
N ARG A 21 -19.43 -3.95 -4.80
CA ARG A 21 -20.19 -2.69 -4.78
C ARG A 21 -19.99 -1.86 -6.04
N GLY A 22 -18.98 -2.18 -6.86
CA GLY A 22 -18.67 -1.41 -8.07
C GLY A 22 -18.24 0.03 -7.78
N ARG A 23 -17.81 0.33 -6.56
CA ARG A 23 -17.50 1.69 -6.09
C ARG A 23 -16.10 1.77 -5.50
N MET A 24 -15.49 2.95 -5.60
CA MET A 24 -14.23 3.22 -4.93
C MET A 24 -14.38 3.05 -3.42
N PRO A 25 -13.44 2.34 -2.76
CA PRO A 25 -13.52 2.13 -1.33
C PRO A 25 -13.34 3.47 -0.60
N GLN A 26 -14.29 3.80 0.25
CA GLN A 26 -14.16 4.86 1.25
C GLN A 26 -13.85 4.16 2.58
N ASN A 27 -12.65 4.38 3.10
CA ASN A 27 -12.16 3.72 4.30
C ASN A 27 -11.42 4.73 5.19
N PRO A 28 -11.04 4.38 6.43
CA PRO A 28 -10.33 5.32 7.30
C PRO A 28 -9.01 5.86 6.72
N ASN A 29 -8.39 5.12 5.78
CA ASN A 29 -7.19 5.54 5.06
C ASN A 29 -7.49 6.44 3.85
N LEU A 30 -8.76 6.51 3.42
CA LEU A 30 -9.28 7.35 2.34
C LEU A 30 -10.57 8.06 2.83
N PRO A 31 -10.47 8.97 3.82
CA PRO A 31 -11.64 9.53 4.49
C PRO A 31 -12.42 10.51 3.60
N ILE A 32 -11.73 11.14 2.67
CA ILE A 32 -12.27 12.09 1.70
C ILE A 32 -12.93 11.37 0.51
N MET A 33 -13.86 12.05 -0.15
CA MET A 33 -14.55 11.44 -1.29
C MET A 33 -13.56 11.19 -2.43
N TRP A 34 -13.75 10.07 -3.13
CA TRP A 34 -12.80 9.59 -4.15
C TRP A 34 -12.53 10.61 -5.27
N TYR A 35 -13.47 11.51 -5.54
CA TYR A 35 -13.38 12.57 -6.56
C TYR A 35 -12.84 13.91 -6.02
N GLU A 36 -12.70 14.07 -4.70
CA GLU A 36 -12.30 15.33 -4.07
C GLU A 36 -10.81 15.40 -3.77
N THR A 37 -10.04 14.33 -4.04
CA THR A 37 -8.65 14.32 -3.63
C THR A 37 -7.70 14.82 -4.72
N PRO A 38 -6.99 15.93 -4.52
CA PRO A 38 -5.89 16.28 -5.39
C PRO A 38 -4.71 15.32 -5.12
N ASN A 39 -4.24 14.63 -6.16
CA ASN A 39 -3.01 13.83 -6.20
C ASN A 39 -3.00 12.46 -5.49
N ILE A 40 -4.13 11.75 -5.33
CA ILE A 40 -4.05 10.32 -4.97
C ILE A 40 -3.54 9.53 -6.17
N HIS A 41 -2.42 8.85 -5.98
CA HIS A 41 -1.99 7.77 -6.86
C HIS A 41 -2.26 6.46 -6.13
N PHE A 42 -3.22 5.70 -6.62
CA PHE A 42 -3.53 4.38 -6.08
C PHE A 42 -2.29 3.50 -6.26
N CYS A 43 -1.66 3.15 -5.15
CA CYS A 43 -0.40 2.42 -5.14
C CYS A 43 -0.55 1.16 -4.31
N THR A 44 -0.18 0.02 -4.87
CA THR A 44 -0.03 -1.23 -4.13
C THR A 44 1.42 -1.44 -3.72
N VAL A 45 1.67 -2.34 -2.75
CA VAL A 45 3.04 -2.71 -2.37
C VAL A 45 3.85 -3.16 -3.58
N ARG A 46 3.21 -3.90 -4.50
CA ARG A 46 3.86 -4.38 -5.72
C ARG A 46 4.21 -3.27 -6.70
N ASP A 47 3.35 -2.28 -6.86
CA ASP A 47 3.62 -1.14 -7.76
C ASP A 47 4.80 -0.31 -7.23
N PHE A 48 4.85 -0.11 -5.92
CA PHE A 48 5.96 0.62 -5.30
C PHE A 48 7.30 -0.12 -5.37
N VAL A 49 7.30 -1.45 -5.16
CA VAL A 49 8.50 -2.27 -5.34
C VAL A 49 9.00 -2.19 -6.78
N ALA A 50 8.11 -2.32 -7.76
CA ALA A 50 8.46 -2.17 -9.17
C ALA A 50 9.03 -0.77 -9.48
N LEU A 51 8.42 0.28 -8.93
CA LEU A 51 8.93 1.65 -9.08
C LEU A 51 10.33 1.83 -8.48
N CYS A 52 10.59 1.22 -7.31
CA CYS A 52 11.91 1.25 -6.69
C CYS A 52 12.95 0.57 -7.58
N ASP A 53 12.61 -0.59 -8.15
CA ASP A 53 13.48 -1.33 -9.06
C ASP A 53 13.77 -0.52 -10.33
N GLU A 54 12.76 0.11 -10.94
CA GLU A 54 12.90 0.97 -12.13
C GLU A 54 13.75 2.22 -11.87
N CYS A 55 13.61 2.82 -10.68
CA CYS A 55 14.37 4.00 -10.29
C CYS A 55 15.76 3.67 -9.72
N GLY A 56 16.11 2.40 -9.58
CA GLY A 56 17.39 1.94 -9.02
C GLY A 56 17.54 2.19 -7.52
N PHE A 57 16.44 2.27 -6.76
CA PHE A 57 16.47 2.39 -5.30
C PHE A 57 16.60 1.01 -4.65
N LYS A 58 17.42 0.93 -3.59
CA LYS A 58 17.51 -0.29 -2.77
C LYS A 58 16.54 -0.22 -1.60
N ILE A 59 15.70 -1.24 -1.47
CA ILE A 59 14.83 -1.44 -0.32
C ILE A 59 15.65 -2.13 0.77
N GLU A 60 16.05 -1.39 1.81
CA GLU A 60 16.80 -1.98 2.95
C GLU A 60 15.88 -2.68 3.93
N ARG A 61 14.70 -2.10 4.15
CA ARG A 61 13.67 -2.66 5.02
C ARG A 61 12.31 -2.33 4.48
N SER A 62 11.41 -3.27 4.66
CA SER A 62 10.01 -3.10 4.32
C SER A 62 9.17 -3.74 5.41
N MET A 63 8.08 -3.09 5.76
CA MET A 63 7.15 -3.54 6.78
C MET A 63 5.73 -3.27 6.31
N VAL A 64 4.88 -4.26 6.54
CA VAL A 64 3.45 -4.16 6.28
C VAL A 64 2.74 -4.11 7.62
N LEU A 65 1.82 -3.16 7.76
CA LEU A 65 1.06 -2.93 8.99
C LEU A 65 -0.40 -3.31 8.79
N ASN A 66 -0.97 -3.93 9.82
CA ASN A 66 -2.41 -4.16 9.95
C ASN A 66 -3.13 -2.87 10.41
N GLU A 67 -4.46 -2.91 10.46
CA GLU A 67 -5.29 -1.78 10.92
C GLU A 67 -4.95 -1.31 12.35
N SER A 68 -4.51 -2.23 13.21
CA SER A 68 -4.09 -1.92 14.58
C SER A 68 -2.64 -1.38 14.67
N GLY A 69 -1.97 -1.15 13.54
CA GLY A 69 -0.57 -0.72 13.50
C GLY A 69 0.44 -1.83 13.86
N SER A 70 -0.03 -3.05 14.12
CA SER A 70 0.85 -4.20 14.38
C SER A 70 1.54 -4.65 13.10
N LYS A 71 2.82 -5.00 13.21
CA LYS A 71 3.62 -5.53 12.10
C LYS A 71 3.06 -6.87 11.67
N VAL A 72 2.73 -7.00 10.39
CA VAL A 72 2.52 -8.29 9.77
C VAL A 72 3.88 -8.77 9.31
N SER A 73 4.33 -9.92 9.80
CA SER A 73 5.58 -10.56 9.36
C SER A 73 5.40 -11.20 7.98
N LEU A 74 4.95 -10.40 7.02
CA LEU A 74 4.89 -10.77 5.61
C LEU A 74 6.05 -10.09 4.90
N ASP A 75 6.82 -10.90 4.18
CA ASP A 75 7.80 -10.41 3.23
C ASP A 75 7.11 -9.50 2.20
N SER A 76 7.72 -8.37 1.89
CA SER A 76 7.12 -7.37 0.99
C SER A 76 7.16 -7.81 -0.47
N HIS A 77 7.96 -8.82 -0.81
CA HIS A 77 7.89 -9.51 -2.11
C HIS A 77 6.76 -10.53 -2.19
N SER A 78 6.14 -10.90 -1.06
CA SER A 78 5.04 -11.86 -1.06
C SER A 78 3.79 -11.27 -1.70
N ARG A 79 3.15 -12.05 -2.58
CA ARG A 79 1.83 -11.71 -3.14
C ARG A 79 0.77 -11.46 -2.07
N LEU A 80 0.98 -12.03 -0.87
CA LEU A 80 0.09 -11.90 0.29
C LEU A 80 0.23 -10.54 1.01
N ALA A 81 1.34 -9.82 0.80
CA ALA A 81 1.53 -8.47 1.36
C ALA A 81 0.44 -7.51 0.89
N ASN A 82 0.08 -7.61 -0.40
CA ASN A 82 -1.03 -6.85 -0.96
C ASN A 82 -2.37 -7.23 -0.34
N PHE A 83 -2.59 -8.51 -0.02
CA PHE A 83 -3.91 -8.97 0.45
C PHE A 83 -4.16 -8.62 1.91
N PHE A 84 -3.19 -8.83 2.79
CA PHE A 84 -3.37 -8.66 4.25
C PHE A 84 -2.88 -7.31 4.77
N GLY A 85 -1.98 -6.63 4.07
CA GLY A 85 -1.46 -5.35 4.51
C GLY A 85 -2.42 -4.20 4.32
N ASN A 86 -2.66 -3.39 5.34
CA ASN A 86 -3.46 -2.17 5.22
C ASN A 86 -2.57 -0.96 4.87
N GLN A 87 -1.38 -0.89 5.46
CA GLN A 87 -0.40 0.17 5.21
C GLN A 87 0.97 -0.44 4.98
N ALA A 88 1.77 0.20 4.14
CA ALA A 88 3.14 -0.21 3.87
C ALA A 88 4.14 0.87 4.28
N LEU A 89 5.29 0.45 4.80
CA LEU A 89 6.40 1.29 5.21
C LEU A 89 7.70 0.74 4.60
N PHE A 90 8.42 1.59 3.87
CA PHE A 90 9.67 1.24 3.21
C PHE A 90 10.78 2.16 3.68
N MET A 91 11.97 1.59 3.87
CA MET A 91 13.20 2.33 4.06
C MET A 91 14.09 2.12 2.84
N LEU A 92 14.31 3.19 2.10
CA LEU A 92 15.08 3.22 0.87
C LEU A 92 16.49 3.75 1.11
N SER A 93 17.45 3.19 0.39
CA SER A 93 18.77 3.76 0.18
C SER A 93 19.08 3.90 -1.32
N LYS A 94 20.03 4.79 -1.63
CA LYS A 94 20.54 5.00 -2.98
C LYS A 94 21.81 4.18 -3.15
#